data_AF-A0A537Z1E5-F1
#
_entry.id   AF-A0A537Z1E5-F1
#
_cell.length_a   1.000
_cell.length_b   1.000
_cell.length_c   1.000
_cell.angle_alpha   90.00
_cell.angle_beta   90.00
_cell.angle_gamma   90.00
#
_symmetry.space_group_name_H-M   'P 1'
#
loop_
_entity.id
_entity.type
_entity.pdbx_description
1 polymer ?
#
loop_
_entity_poly.entity_id
_entity_poly.type
_entity_poly.pdbx_seq_one_letter_code
_entity_poly.pdbx_strand_id
1 'polypeptide(L)'
;YNDWHIESWCDAHPGRFIPLSVPTLWDPELMADEVRRVEKKGCHAVTFSENPAPLGLPSWHSDHWDPFLAACADEGTVVCVHIGSSSEMVITAPDAPMDVLITLSPINIVKAAADILWS
;
A
#
# COMPACT_ATOMS: atom_id res chain seq x y z
N TYR A 1 -9.25 -7.10 -10.48
CA TYR A 1 -7.98 -6.43 -10.85
C TYR A 1 -6.81 -7.39 -10.66
N ASN A 2 -6.57 -7.90 -9.44
CA ASN A 2 -5.43 -8.79 -9.14
C ASN A 2 -5.31 -10.00 -10.07
N ASP A 3 -6.43 -10.69 -10.38
CA ASP A 3 -6.38 -11.86 -11.28
C ASP A 3 -5.84 -11.50 -12.66
N TRP A 4 -6.37 -10.46 -13.31
CA TRP A 4 -5.87 -9.98 -14.59
C TRP A 4 -4.41 -9.49 -14.50
N HIS A 5 -4.06 -8.76 -13.43
CA HIS A 5 -2.70 -8.25 -13.25
C HIS A 5 -1.68 -9.39 -13.16
N ILE A 6 -1.98 -10.41 -12.36
CA ILE A 6 -1.10 -11.55 -12.12
C ILE A 6 -1.07 -12.48 -13.34
N GLU A 7 -2.25 -12.96 -13.77
CA GLU A 7 -2.38 -14.05 -14.75
C GLU A 7 -2.29 -13.60 -16.20
N SER A 8 -2.38 -12.30 -16.48
CA SER A 8 -2.30 -11.76 -17.85
C SER A 8 -1.18 -10.76 -18.02
N TRP A 9 -1.15 -9.70 -17.21
CA TRP A 9 -0.15 -8.63 -17.39
C TRP A 9 1.25 -9.10 -17.00
N CYS A 10 1.42 -9.59 -15.77
CA CYS A 10 2.71 -10.03 -15.27
C CYS A 10 3.18 -11.34 -15.92
N ASP A 11 2.24 -12.24 -16.26
CA ASP A 11 2.56 -13.50 -16.94
C ASP A 11 3.06 -13.30 -18.38
N ALA A 12 2.85 -12.12 -18.99
CA ALA A 12 3.41 -11.82 -20.32
C ALA A 12 4.95 -11.91 -20.34
N HIS A 13 5.61 -11.55 -19.23
CA HIS A 13 7.07 -11.62 -19.08
C HIS A 13 7.48 -12.05 -17.66
N PRO A 14 7.41 -13.36 -17.35
CA PRO A 14 7.74 -13.90 -16.02
C PRO A 14 9.17 -13.55 -15.61
N GLY A 15 9.34 -13.13 -14.35
CA GLY A 15 10.63 -12.69 -13.80
C GLY A 15 11.06 -11.27 -14.20
N ARG A 16 10.32 -10.58 -15.08
CA ARG A 16 10.56 -9.16 -15.39
C ARG A 16 9.45 -8.26 -14.87
N PHE A 17 8.19 -8.69 -14.99
CA PHE A 17 7.06 -8.00 -14.40
C PHE A 17 6.74 -8.62 -13.05
N ILE A 18 6.97 -7.86 -11.99
CA ILE A 18 6.74 -8.30 -10.62
C ILE A 18 5.31 -7.91 -10.22
N PRO A 19 4.43 -8.88 -9.91
CA PRO A 19 3.06 -8.60 -9.53
C PRO A 19 3.00 -7.88 -8.18
N LEU A 20 2.08 -6.92 -8.08
CA LEU A 20 1.78 -6.15 -6.87
C LEU A 20 0.25 -6.15 -6.72
N SER A 21 -0.24 -6.84 -5.70
CA SER A 21 -1.67 -6.96 -5.45
C SER A 21 -2.24 -5.71 -4.79
N VAL A 22 -3.52 -5.44 -5.04
CA VAL A 22 -4.30 -4.38 -4.39
C VAL A 22 -5.27 -5.04 -3.40
N PRO A 23 -5.24 -4.67 -2.11
CA PRO A 23 -6.09 -5.27 -1.09
C PRO A 23 -7.49 -4.64 -1.05
N THR A 24 -8.46 -5.33 -0.46
CA THR A 24 -9.79 -4.80 -0.14
C THR A 24 -9.74 -3.93 1.11
N LEU A 25 -9.28 -2.69 0.95
CA LEU A 25 -8.86 -1.77 2.02
C LEU A 25 -9.87 -1.52 3.16
N TRP A 26 -11.17 -1.82 2.98
CA TRP A 26 -12.22 -1.60 3.98
C TRP A 26 -12.42 -2.76 4.99
N ASP A 27 -11.76 -3.90 4.80
CA ASP A 27 -11.96 -5.08 5.66
C ASP A 27 -10.65 -5.87 5.82
N PRO A 28 -10.00 -5.83 7.01
CA PRO A 28 -8.69 -6.44 7.24
C PRO A 28 -8.69 -7.97 7.13
N GLU A 29 -9.82 -8.65 7.35
CA GLU A 29 -9.92 -10.10 7.18
C GLU A 29 -9.96 -10.47 5.71
N LEU A 30 -10.73 -9.73 4.90
CA LEU A 30 -10.73 -9.93 3.44
C LEU A 30 -9.37 -9.60 2.83
N MET A 31 -8.65 -8.61 3.38
CA MET A 31 -7.28 -8.31 2.96
C MET A 31 -6.35 -9.49 3.25
N ALA A 32 -6.44 -10.08 4.44
CA ALA A 32 -5.65 -11.24 4.84
C ALA A 32 -5.93 -12.45 3.94
N ASP A 33 -7.19 -12.72 3.63
CA ASP A 33 -7.58 -13.77 2.69
C ASP A 33 -7.04 -13.51 1.27
N GLU A 34 -7.05 -12.25 0.83
CA GLU A 34 -6.51 -11.89 -0.47
C GLU A 34 -5.00 -12.09 -0.53
N VAL A 35 -4.24 -11.71 0.51
CA VAL A 35 -2.80 -11.99 0.61
C VAL A 35 -2.52 -13.47 0.42
N ARG A 36 -3.18 -14.34 1.20
CA ARG A 36 -3.02 -15.81 1.10
C ARG A 36 -3.44 -16.35 -0.26
N ARG A 37 -4.42 -15.72 -0.92
CA ARG A 37 -4.89 -16.14 -2.23
C ARG A 37 -3.91 -15.77 -3.34
N VAL A 38 -3.37 -14.56 -3.33
CA VAL A 38 -2.43 -14.09 -4.38
C VAL A 38 -1.03 -14.66 -4.20
N GLU A 39 -0.64 -15.01 -2.97
CA GLU A 39 0.60 -15.75 -2.68
C GLU A 39 0.62 -17.08 -3.43
N LYS A 40 -0.49 -17.84 -3.39
CA LYS A 40 -0.65 -19.10 -4.15
C LYS A 40 -0.57 -18.92 -5.67
N LYS A 41 -0.66 -17.68 -6.15
CA LYS A 41 -0.51 -17.31 -7.57
C LYS A 41 0.87 -16.74 -7.90
N GLY A 42 1.80 -16.69 -6.93
CA GLY A 42 3.15 -16.15 -7.09
C GLY A 42 3.25 -14.63 -6.95
N CYS A 43 2.30 -13.98 -6.27
CA CYS A 43 2.37 -12.55 -5.96
C CYS A 43 2.76 -12.32 -4.50
N HIS A 44 4.03 -11.96 -4.31
CA HIS A 44 4.67 -11.80 -2.99
C HIS A 44 4.71 -10.35 -2.50
N ALA A 45 3.87 -9.47 -3.08
CA ALA A 45 3.81 -8.07 -2.71
C ALA A 45 2.38 -7.54 -2.76
N VAL A 46 2.05 -6.66 -1.82
CA VAL A 46 0.74 -6.00 -1.72
C VAL A 46 0.93 -4.51 -1.50
N THR A 47 0.11 -3.67 -2.13
CA THR A 47 0.14 -2.22 -1.88
C THR A 47 -0.76 -1.85 -0.70
N PHE A 48 -0.33 -0.90 0.11
CA PHE A 48 -1.16 -0.32 1.16
C PHE A 48 -0.97 1.20 1.24
N SER A 49 -1.96 1.91 1.76
CA SER A 49 -1.91 3.38 1.86
C SER A 49 -0.81 3.84 2.80
N GLU A 50 -0.09 4.90 2.43
CA GLU A 50 0.94 5.52 3.25
C GLU A 50 0.41 6.08 4.55
N ASN A 51 -0.86 6.49 4.55
CA ASN A 51 -1.58 6.88 5.75
C ASN A 51 -3.08 6.61 5.55
N PRO A 52 -3.66 5.62 6.26
CA PRO A 52 -5.08 5.30 6.16
C PRO A 52 -5.99 6.35 6.86
N ALA A 53 -5.48 7.14 7.80
CA ALA A 53 -6.32 8.05 8.59
C ALA A 53 -6.99 9.18 7.78
N PRO A 54 -6.31 9.87 6.83
CA PRO A 54 -6.95 10.82 5.93
C PRO A 54 -8.03 10.22 5.02
N LEU A 55 -7.99 8.90 4.80
CA LEU A 55 -9.02 8.17 4.06
C LEU A 55 -10.25 7.84 4.92
N GLY A 56 -10.27 8.23 6.19
CA GLY A 56 -11.33 7.90 7.15
C GLY A 56 -11.25 6.48 7.70
N LEU A 57 -10.09 5.82 7.56
CA LEU A 57 -9.84 4.46 8.03
C LEU A 57 -9.01 4.47 9.33
N PRO A 58 -8.96 3.35 10.09
CA PRO A 58 -8.11 3.24 11.27
C PRO A 58 -6.64 3.50 10.96
N SER A 59 -5.93 4.18 11.87
CA SER A 59 -4.50 4.50 11.70
C SER A 59 -3.60 3.27 11.82
N TRP A 60 -2.30 3.43 11.54
CA TRP A 60 -1.29 2.39 11.78
C TRP A 60 -1.16 2.00 13.26
N HIS A 61 -1.47 2.91 14.18
CA HIS A 61 -1.39 2.73 15.64
C HIS A 61 -2.54 1.90 16.24
N SER A 62 -3.33 1.24 15.39
CA SER A 62 -4.48 0.44 15.81
C SER A 62 -4.28 -1.00 15.40
N ASP A 63 -4.66 -1.91 16.29
CA ASP A 63 -4.72 -3.36 16.07
C ASP A 63 -5.72 -3.78 14.97
N HIS A 64 -6.44 -2.82 14.35
CA HIS A 64 -7.40 -3.09 13.27
C HIS A 64 -6.75 -3.82 12.08
N TRP A 65 -5.48 -3.51 11.79
CA TRP A 65 -4.78 -4.08 10.63
C TRP A 65 -4.04 -5.38 10.94
N ASP A 66 -4.08 -5.87 12.18
CA ASP A 66 -3.36 -7.06 12.62
C ASP A 66 -3.65 -8.31 11.76
N PRO A 67 -4.90 -8.63 11.37
CA PRO A 67 -5.16 -9.79 10.52
C PRO A 67 -4.42 -9.73 9.17
N PHE A 68 -4.40 -8.55 8.56
CA PHE A 68 -3.70 -8.29 7.30
C PHE A 68 -2.18 -8.37 7.49
N LEU A 69 -1.65 -7.72 8.52
CA LEU A 69 -0.21 -7.70 8.80
C LEU A 69 0.32 -9.08 9.18
N ALA A 70 -0.45 -9.85 9.95
CA ALA A 70 -0.13 -11.24 10.27
C ALA A 70 -0.09 -12.11 9.00
N ALA A 71 -1.08 -11.99 8.10
CA ALA A 71 -1.04 -12.72 6.83
C ALA A 71 0.17 -12.35 5.97
N CYS A 72 0.52 -11.06 5.91
CA CYS A 72 1.73 -10.63 5.21
C CYS A 72 3.00 -11.23 5.83
N ALA A 73 3.09 -11.27 7.16
CA ALA A 73 4.22 -11.85 7.87
C ALA A 73 4.30 -13.38 7.67
N ASP A 74 3.18 -14.09 7.77
CA ASP A 74 3.09 -15.55 7.62
C ASP A 74 3.50 -16.00 6.22
N GLU A 75 3.05 -15.30 5.18
CA GLU A 75 3.33 -15.62 3.78
C GLU A 75 4.62 -14.96 3.25
N GLY A 76 5.29 -14.13 4.06
CA GLY A 76 6.47 -13.38 3.63
C GLY A 76 6.18 -12.32 2.55
N THR A 77 4.95 -11.82 2.47
CA THR A 77 4.50 -10.81 1.52
C THR A 77 5.01 -9.41 1.91
N VAL A 78 5.60 -8.70 0.94
CA VAL A 78 6.10 -7.33 1.14
C VAL A 78 4.96 -6.32 1.05
N VAL A 79 4.82 -5.48 2.08
CA VAL A 79 3.92 -4.33 2.05
C VAL A 79 4.59 -3.15 1.35
N CYS A 80 4.07 -2.74 0.21
CA CYS A 80 4.57 -1.63 -0.61
C CYS A 80 3.73 -0.37 -0.42
N VAL A 81 4.35 0.68 0.10
CA VAL A 81 3.70 1.98 0.36
C VAL A 81 4.06 2.97 -0.76
N HIS A 82 3.05 3.41 -1.52
CA HIS A 82 3.24 4.38 -2.61
C HIS A 82 2.88 5.80 -2.17
N ILE A 83 3.69 6.78 -2.57
CA ILE A 83 3.45 8.20 -2.28
C ILE A 83 2.07 8.69 -2.75
N GLY A 84 1.41 9.50 -1.93
CA GLY A 84 0.13 10.14 -2.25
C GLY A 84 -1.07 9.19 -2.17
N SER A 85 -0.88 7.95 -1.73
CA SER A 85 -1.97 6.97 -1.55
C SER A 85 -2.91 7.30 -0.38
N SER A 86 -2.56 8.28 0.44
CA SER A 86 -3.40 8.86 1.50
C SER A 86 -4.39 9.92 0.98
N SER A 87 -4.31 10.29 -0.31
CA SER A 87 -5.00 11.45 -0.89
C SER A 87 -4.62 12.80 -0.29
N GLU A 88 -3.59 12.85 0.56
CA GLU A 88 -3.01 14.10 1.06
C GLU A 88 -1.62 14.32 0.50
N MET A 89 -1.31 15.57 0.15
CA MET A 89 0.04 16.01 -0.20
C MET A 89 0.37 17.32 0.50
N VAL A 90 1.66 17.58 0.68
CA VAL A 90 2.10 18.84 1.28
C VAL A 90 1.89 19.98 0.28
N ILE A 91 0.95 20.87 0.60
CA ILE A 91 0.67 22.11 -0.14
C ILE A 91 1.01 23.28 0.78
N THR A 92 1.84 24.21 0.30
CA THR A 92 2.31 25.36 1.10
C THR A 92 1.40 26.57 0.98
N ALA A 93 0.88 26.85 -0.22
CA ALA A 93 -0.05 27.93 -0.51
C ALA A 93 -0.96 27.57 -1.70
N PRO A 94 -2.20 28.09 -1.78
CA PRO A 94 -3.13 27.79 -2.88
C PRO A 94 -2.62 28.18 -4.28
N ASP A 95 -1.74 29.17 -4.36
CA ASP A 95 -1.13 29.71 -5.59
C ASP A 95 0.31 29.22 -5.82
N ALA A 96 0.83 28.32 -4.97
CA ALA A 96 2.14 27.74 -5.16
C ALA A 96 2.19 26.92 -6.48
N PRO A 97 3.27 27.02 -7.27
CA PRO A 97 3.39 26.23 -8.49
C PRO A 97 3.53 24.74 -8.17
N MET A 98 3.16 23.88 -9.13
CA MET A 98 3.23 22.41 -8.99
C MET A 98 4.62 21.91 -8.58
N ASP A 99 5.69 22.61 -8.98
CA ASP A 99 7.06 22.27 -8.61
C ASP A 99 7.27 22.24 -7.08
N VAL A 100 6.58 23.08 -6.31
CA VAL A 100 6.66 23.07 -4.84
C VAL A 100 6.06 21.79 -4.28
N LEU A 101 4.89 21.37 -4.79
CA LEU A 101 4.23 20.13 -4.40
C LEU A 101 5.12 18.91 -4.73
N ILE A 102 5.68 18.87 -5.94
CA ILE A 102 6.59 17.78 -6.36
C ILE A 102 7.87 17.76 -5.51
N THR A 103 8.42 18.94 -5.18
CA THR A 103 9.61 19.07 -4.31
C THR A 103 9.32 18.54 -2.90
N LEU A 104 8.09 18.66 -2.42
CA LEU A 104 7.68 18.22 -1.08
C LEU A 104 7.11 16.81 -1.03
N SER A 105 6.89 16.13 -2.15
CA SER A 105 6.45 14.72 -2.17
C SER A 105 7.31 13.78 -1.31
N PRO A 106 8.65 13.92 -1.22
CA PRO A 106 9.45 13.09 -0.31
C PRO A 106 9.11 13.29 1.18
N ILE A 107 8.55 14.45 1.57
CA ILE A 107 8.14 14.71 2.95
C ILE A 107 6.93 13.85 3.34
N ASN A 108 6.06 13.48 2.40
CA ASN A 108 5.00 12.50 2.68
C ASN A 108 5.56 11.14 3.07
N ILE A 109 6.64 10.69 2.41
CA ILE A 109 7.32 9.44 2.75
C ILE A 109 7.86 9.51 4.18
N VAL A 110 8.47 10.63 4.57
CA VAL A 110 8.99 10.82 5.94
C VAL A 110 7.87 10.73 6.97
N LYS A 111 6.70 11.30 6.69
CA LYS A 111 5.53 11.19 7.58
C LYS A 111 5.08 9.74 7.72
N ALA A 112 4.89 9.03 6.60
CA ALA A 112 4.48 7.63 6.61
C ALA A 112 5.50 6.73 7.33
N ALA A 113 6.79 6.93 7.08
CA ALA A 113 7.86 6.19 7.74
C ALA A 113 7.88 6.44 9.26
N ALA A 114 7.67 7.68 9.70
CA ALA A 114 7.55 7.98 11.12
C ALA A 114 6.32 7.31 11.75
N ASP A 115 5.18 7.32 11.07
CA ASP A 115 3.94 6.72 11.58
C ASP A 115 4.09 5.21 11.78
N ILE A 116 4.68 4.52 10.80
CA ILE A 116 4.94 3.06 10.86
C ILE A 116 6.06 2.72 11.85
N LEU A 117 7.11 3.55 11.98
CA LEU A 117 8.21 3.28 12.91
C LEU A 117 7.76 3.30 14.38
N TRP A 118 6.72 4.06 14.69
CA TRP A 118 6.22 4.29 16.04
C TRP A 118 4.83 3.69 16.30
N SER A 119 4.30 2.89 15.36
CA SER A 119 3.02 2.17 15.49
C SER A 119 3.14 0.89 16.31
#